data_AF-A0A1A3NVL2-F1
#
_entry.id   AF-A0A1A3NVL2-F1
#
_cell.length_a   1.000
_cell.length_b   1.000
_cell.length_c   1.000
_cell.angle_alpha   90.00
_cell.angle_beta   90.00
_cell.angle_gamma   90.00
#
_symmetry.space_group_name_H-M   'P 1'
#
loop_
_entity.id
_entity.type
_entity.pdbx_description
1 polymer ?
#
loop_
_entity_poly.entity_id
_entity_poly.type
_entity_poly.pdbx_seq_one_letter_code
_entity_poly.pdbx_strand_id
1 'polypeptide(L)'
;MKGYLNALAQGDAATALSYSTDQPGSKDLLSDEILKRQIARWPITNIRILDDSTHGFGFGYVNVAAKFGETESDVTLSLKKSGGEWKLEHAAIKVDTLAAGLDNEALNTLTFFDRSVGSSPVYVFPGFIATSSSNPNLSVKMKKPFLLDALASASGSYFNDVEFTLSDSGQSEVMSAVSAALAGCARSTGFRRRAVRNTLSTPMLLTDRLHGVRRTRAR
;
A
#
# COMPACT_ATOMS: atom_id res chain seq x y z
N MET A 1 -29.94 -2.17 -7.87
CA MET A 1 -28.59 -2.12 -8.50
C MET A 1 -28.40 -0.94 -9.46
N LYS A 2 -29.18 -0.80 -10.55
CA LYS A 2 -29.00 0.31 -11.50
C LYS A 2 -29.02 1.70 -10.85
N GLY A 3 -29.93 1.92 -9.89
CA GLY A 3 -30.00 3.17 -9.12
C GLY A 3 -28.72 3.47 -8.32
N TYR A 4 -28.10 2.46 -7.71
CA TYR A 4 -26.83 2.61 -6.98
C TYR A 4 -25.71 3.10 -7.89
N LEU A 5 -25.50 2.45 -9.04
CA LEU A 5 -24.45 2.86 -9.98
C LEU A 5 -24.70 4.23 -10.59
N ASN A 6 -25.96 4.58 -10.84
CA ASN A 6 -26.31 5.93 -11.30
C ASN A 6 -26.02 6.98 -10.22
N ALA A 7 -26.32 6.70 -8.95
CA ALA A 7 -25.99 7.60 -7.84
C ALA A 7 -24.47 7.81 -7.72
N LEU A 8 -23.68 6.73 -7.85
CA LEU A 8 -22.23 6.84 -7.92
C LEU A 8 -21.78 7.72 -9.09
N ALA A 9 -22.31 7.48 -10.30
CA ALA A 9 -21.96 8.23 -11.50
C ALA A 9 -22.37 9.71 -11.45
N GLN A 10 -23.39 10.05 -10.65
CA GLN A 10 -23.86 11.42 -10.45
C GLN A 10 -23.14 12.15 -9.30
N GLY A 11 -22.32 11.45 -8.52
CA GLY A 11 -21.67 12.04 -7.35
C GLY A 11 -22.61 12.25 -6.17
N ASP A 12 -23.67 11.45 -6.06
CA ASP A 12 -24.64 11.49 -4.96
C ASP A 12 -24.35 10.37 -3.96
N ALA A 13 -23.57 10.69 -2.94
CA ALA A 13 -23.14 9.74 -1.92
C ALA A 13 -24.29 9.31 -1.01
N ALA A 14 -25.20 10.24 -0.67
CA ALA A 14 -26.33 9.94 0.21
C ALA A 14 -27.28 8.91 -0.43
N THR A 15 -27.63 9.12 -1.70
CA THR A 15 -28.46 8.18 -2.45
C THR A 15 -27.73 6.86 -2.67
N ALA A 16 -26.43 6.87 -2.99
CA ALA A 16 -25.66 5.63 -3.11
C ALA A 16 -25.68 4.79 -1.82
N LEU A 17 -25.46 5.41 -0.66
CA LEU A 17 -25.48 4.74 0.64
C LEU A 17 -26.87 4.23 1.05
N SER A 18 -27.95 4.84 0.53
CA SER A 18 -29.33 4.42 0.81
C SER A 18 -29.70 3.05 0.20
N TYR A 19 -28.94 2.61 -0.81
CA TYR A 19 -29.09 1.30 -1.44
C TYR A 19 -28.44 0.16 -0.65
N SER A 20 -27.87 0.44 0.52
CA SER A 20 -27.29 -0.54 1.44
C SER A 20 -28.28 -0.97 2.52
N THR A 21 -28.18 -2.21 3.01
CA THR A 21 -28.83 -2.64 4.26
C THR A 21 -27.99 -2.36 5.50
N ASP A 22 -26.67 -2.29 5.33
CA ASP A 22 -25.74 -1.92 6.39
C ASP A 22 -25.23 -0.48 6.22
N GLN A 23 -24.86 0.18 7.31
CA GLN A 23 -24.26 1.51 7.28
C GLN A 23 -22.79 1.44 7.67
N PRO A 24 -21.90 2.15 6.95
CA PRO A 24 -20.47 2.16 7.26
C PRO A 24 -20.23 2.80 8.64
N GLY A 25 -19.23 2.28 9.36
CA GLY A 25 -18.87 2.77 10.70
C GLY A 25 -18.32 4.21 10.72
N SER A 26 -17.87 4.72 9.57
CA SER A 26 -17.53 6.14 9.35
C SER A 26 -17.93 6.58 7.95
N LYS A 27 -18.18 7.88 7.78
CA LYS A 27 -18.50 8.54 6.50
C LYS A 27 -17.44 9.56 6.05
N ASP A 28 -16.26 9.55 6.67
CA ASP A 28 -15.22 10.57 6.44
C ASP A 28 -14.77 10.69 4.97
N LEU A 29 -14.81 9.59 4.23
CA LEU A 29 -14.50 9.52 2.80
C LEU A 29 -15.73 9.23 1.92
N LEU A 30 -16.94 9.24 2.51
CA LEU A 30 -18.19 8.89 1.84
C LEU A 30 -19.10 10.12 1.68
N SER A 31 -18.55 11.16 1.06
CA SER A 31 -19.25 12.41 0.77
C SER A 31 -19.38 12.66 -0.73
N ASP A 32 -20.36 13.48 -1.12
CA ASP A 32 -20.54 13.92 -2.51
C ASP A 32 -19.28 14.59 -3.06
N GLU A 33 -18.56 15.34 -2.23
CA GLU A 33 -17.33 16.02 -2.63
C GLU A 33 -16.23 15.02 -3.03
N ILE A 34 -16.01 13.99 -2.21
CA ILE A 34 -15.02 12.94 -2.49
C ILE A 34 -15.44 12.15 -3.72
N LEU A 35 -16.71 11.75 -3.79
CA LEU A 35 -17.23 10.99 -4.92
C LEU A 35 -17.15 11.78 -6.23
N LYS A 36 -17.41 13.10 -6.20
CA LYS A 36 -17.22 13.99 -7.36
C LYS A 36 -15.76 14.09 -7.79
N ARG A 37 -14.82 14.21 -6.85
CA ARG A 37 -13.38 14.16 -7.15
C ARG A 37 -12.97 12.84 -7.80
N GLN A 38 -13.54 11.74 -7.32
CA GLN A 38 -13.32 10.40 -7.86
C GLN A 38 -13.83 10.26 -9.30
N ILE A 39 -15.09 10.61 -9.58
CA ILE A 39 -15.67 10.49 -10.93
C ILE A 39 -15.09 11.51 -11.92
N ALA A 40 -14.56 12.64 -11.45
CA ALA A 40 -13.83 13.58 -12.30
C ALA A 40 -12.53 12.99 -12.86
N ARG A 41 -11.90 12.05 -12.11
CA ARG A 41 -10.73 11.31 -12.57
C ARG A 41 -11.13 10.09 -13.38
N TRP A 42 -11.98 9.24 -12.83
CA TRP A 42 -12.48 8.03 -13.47
C TRP A 42 -14.00 8.07 -13.57
N PRO A 43 -14.56 8.60 -14.67
CA PRO A 43 -15.99 8.62 -14.89
C PRO A 43 -16.58 7.20 -14.85
N ILE A 44 -17.75 7.06 -14.25
CA ILE A 44 -18.49 5.80 -14.24
C ILE A 44 -19.44 5.79 -15.42
N THR A 45 -19.21 4.88 -16.37
CA THR A 45 -19.96 4.81 -17.63
C THR A 45 -20.29 3.37 -18.01
N ASN A 46 -21.03 3.19 -19.11
CA ASN A 46 -21.38 1.87 -19.65
C ASN A 46 -22.01 0.91 -18.62
N ILE A 47 -22.92 1.43 -17.79
CA ILE A 47 -23.60 0.66 -16.76
C ILE A 47 -24.57 -0.33 -17.41
N ARG A 48 -24.35 -1.62 -17.16
CA ARG A 48 -25.17 -2.74 -17.68
C ARG A 48 -25.53 -3.68 -16.54
N ILE A 49 -26.78 -4.12 -16.53
CA ILE A 49 -27.27 -5.19 -15.67
C ILE A 49 -27.52 -6.37 -16.60
N LEU A 50 -26.75 -7.44 -16.46
CA LEU A 50 -26.65 -8.50 -17.46
C LEU A 50 -27.51 -9.73 -17.11
N ASP A 51 -27.66 -10.04 -15.81
CA ASP A 51 -28.52 -11.14 -15.34
C ASP A 51 -29.04 -10.85 -13.91
N ASP A 52 -30.27 -11.26 -13.64
CA ASP A 52 -30.98 -11.15 -12.35
C ASP A 52 -31.46 -12.52 -11.86
N SER A 53 -30.55 -13.47 -11.70
CA SER A 53 -30.89 -14.81 -11.24
C SER A 53 -31.25 -14.80 -9.74
N THR A 54 -32.53 -14.59 -9.43
CA THR A 54 -33.07 -14.63 -8.06
C THR A 54 -32.99 -16.06 -7.49
N HIS A 55 -32.20 -16.27 -6.42
CA HIS A 55 -32.11 -17.57 -5.76
C HIS A 55 -32.36 -17.42 -4.25
N GLY A 56 -33.56 -17.83 -3.81
CA GLY A 56 -33.90 -18.06 -2.39
C GLY A 56 -34.67 -16.96 -1.66
N PHE A 57 -35.26 -17.32 -0.51
CA PHE A 57 -36.05 -16.42 0.34
C PHE A 57 -35.18 -15.30 0.92
N GLY A 58 -35.24 -14.11 0.31
CA GLY A 58 -34.67 -12.87 0.86
C GLY A 58 -33.25 -12.51 0.40
N PHE A 59 -32.62 -13.35 -0.43
CA PHE A 59 -31.32 -13.07 -1.06
C PHE A 59 -31.42 -13.27 -2.58
N GLY A 60 -30.59 -12.55 -3.32
CA GLY A 60 -30.51 -12.64 -4.77
C GLY A 60 -29.12 -12.26 -5.26
N TYR A 61 -28.84 -12.56 -6.52
CA TYR A 61 -27.58 -12.18 -7.16
C TYR A 61 -27.88 -11.40 -8.42
N VAL A 62 -27.04 -10.42 -8.72
CA VAL A 62 -27.13 -9.63 -9.95
C VAL A 62 -25.76 -9.57 -10.60
N ASN A 63 -25.68 -9.94 -11.88
CA ASN A 63 -24.47 -9.70 -12.66
C ASN A 63 -24.52 -8.30 -13.25
N VAL A 64 -23.46 -7.53 -13.00
CA VAL A 64 -23.37 -6.11 -13.30
C VAL A 64 -22.03 -5.81 -13.92
N ALA A 65 -22.05 -4.96 -14.95
CA ALA A 65 -20.84 -4.44 -15.57
C ALA A 65 -20.89 -2.91 -15.63
N ALA A 66 -19.78 -2.25 -15.32
CA ALA A 66 -19.60 -0.80 -15.49
C ALA A 66 -18.13 -0.47 -15.77
N LYS A 67 -17.89 0.61 -16.52
CA LYS A 67 -16.54 1.16 -16.71
C LYS A 67 -16.25 2.24 -15.68
N PHE A 68 -15.08 2.17 -15.06
CA PHE A 68 -14.51 3.17 -14.16
C PHE A 68 -13.27 3.76 -14.82
N GLY A 69 -13.42 4.91 -15.47
CA GLY A 69 -12.42 5.40 -16.41
C GLY A 69 -12.26 4.40 -17.56
N GLU A 70 -11.04 3.92 -17.78
CA GLU A 70 -10.76 2.92 -18.82
C GLU A 70 -10.95 1.48 -18.37
N THR A 71 -11.09 1.22 -17.06
CA THR A 71 -11.16 -0.13 -16.51
C THR A 71 -12.60 -0.61 -16.47
N GLU A 72 -12.87 -1.76 -17.08
CA GLU A 72 -14.17 -2.44 -16.96
C GLU A 72 -14.20 -3.31 -15.69
N SER A 73 -15.28 -3.20 -14.93
CA SER A 73 -15.59 -4.04 -13.77
C SER A 73 -16.85 -4.83 -14.09
N ASP A 74 -16.73 -6.15 -14.18
CA ASP A 74 -17.83 -7.10 -14.38
C ASP A 74 -17.83 -8.09 -13.21
N VAL A 75 -18.93 -8.12 -12.47
CA VAL A 75 -19.01 -8.83 -11.19
C VAL A 75 -20.45 -9.23 -10.89
N THR A 76 -20.60 -10.35 -10.18
CA THR A 76 -21.86 -10.75 -9.58
C THR A 76 -21.92 -10.29 -8.12
N LEU A 77 -22.91 -9.46 -7.78
CA LEU A 77 -23.12 -8.96 -6.42
C LEU A 77 -24.30 -9.65 -5.75
N SER A 78 -24.18 -9.90 -4.45
CA SER A 78 -25.30 -10.32 -3.61
C SER A 78 -26.18 -9.12 -3.26
N LEU A 79 -27.49 -9.37 -3.26
CA LEU A 79 -28.53 -8.44 -2.83
C LEU A 79 -29.37 -9.11 -1.74
N LYS A 80 -29.81 -8.31 -0.79
CA LYS A 80 -30.70 -8.72 0.30
C LYS A 80 -32.00 -7.95 0.19
N LYS A 81 -33.13 -8.64 0.36
CA LYS A 81 -34.44 -8.02 0.39
C LYS A 81 -34.67 -7.38 1.76
N SER A 82 -34.91 -6.06 1.79
CA SER A 82 -35.17 -5.30 3.02
C SER A 82 -36.24 -4.24 2.75
N GLY A 83 -37.28 -4.20 3.58
CA GLY A 83 -38.39 -3.24 3.40
C GLY A 83 -39.14 -3.36 2.07
N GLY A 84 -39.13 -4.55 1.44
CA GLY A 84 -39.72 -4.78 0.11
C GLY A 84 -38.79 -4.45 -1.06
N GLU A 85 -37.63 -3.84 -0.80
CA GLU A 85 -36.65 -3.44 -1.82
C GLU A 85 -35.43 -4.37 -1.84
N TRP A 86 -34.80 -4.50 -3.00
CA TRP A 86 -33.52 -5.18 -3.15
C TRP A 86 -32.37 -4.21 -2.90
N LYS A 87 -31.57 -4.47 -1.87
CA LYS A 87 -30.46 -3.63 -1.44
C LYS A 87 -29.15 -4.42 -1.42
N LEU A 88 -28.04 -3.72 -1.61
CA LEU A 88 -26.72 -4.25 -1.35
C LEU A 88 -26.58 -4.54 0.14
N GLU A 89 -25.77 -5.53 0.51
CA GLU A 89 -25.42 -5.71 1.91
C GLU A 89 -24.61 -4.50 2.41
N HIS A 90 -23.60 -4.10 1.63
CA HIS A 90 -22.79 -2.91 1.83
C HIS A 90 -22.70 -2.07 0.53
N ALA A 91 -22.95 -0.76 0.62
CA ALA A 91 -22.79 0.18 -0.50
C ALA A 91 -21.42 0.88 -0.54
N ALA A 92 -20.56 0.63 0.44
CA ALA A 92 -19.20 1.15 0.54
C ALA A 92 -18.23 0.00 0.81
N ILE A 93 -17.03 0.12 0.25
CA ILE A 93 -15.95 -0.84 0.43
C ILE A 93 -15.30 -0.55 1.78
N LYS A 94 -15.36 -1.51 2.70
CA LYS A 94 -14.58 -1.47 3.93
C LYS A 94 -13.14 -1.84 3.60
N VAL A 95 -12.20 -0.94 3.89
CA VAL A 95 -10.76 -1.17 3.79
C VAL A 95 -10.22 -1.36 5.19
N ASP A 96 -9.83 -2.59 5.51
CA ASP A 96 -9.43 -2.98 6.86
C ASP A 96 -7.90 -2.98 7.02
N THR A 97 -7.43 -2.38 8.12
CA THR A 97 -6.03 -2.29 8.55
C THR A 97 -5.54 -3.59 9.19
N LEU A 98 -6.46 -4.42 9.69
CA LEU A 98 -6.17 -5.57 10.56
C LEU A 98 -5.45 -6.73 9.86
N ALA A 99 -5.44 -6.80 8.52
CA ALA A 99 -4.77 -7.86 7.77
C ALA A 99 -3.40 -7.47 7.19
N ALA A 100 -2.91 -6.25 7.47
CA ALA A 100 -1.62 -5.79 6.95
C ALA A 100 -0.41 -6.47 7.59
N GLY A 101 -0.60 -7.24 8.68
CA GLY A 101 0.44 -8.00 9.36
C GLY A 101 1.56 -7.13 9.92
N LEU A 102 1.57 -6.94 11.25
CA LEU A 102 2.69 -6.37 12.04
C LEU A 102 3.23 -5.02 11.52
N ASP A 103 2.83 -3.93 12.18
CA ASP A 103 3.59 -2.66 12.29
C ASP A 103 4.23 -2.13 10.99
N ASN A 104 3.46 -2.06 9.91
CA ASN A 104 3.90 -1.32 8.74
C ASN A 104 3.74 0.19 8.99
N GLU A 105 4.77 0.80 9.57
CA GLU A 105 4.83 2.26 9.83
C GLU A 105 4.57 3.12 8.59
N ALA A 106 4.80 2.60 7.38
CA ALA A 106 4.46 3.33 6.16
C ALA A 106 2.95 3.54 6.01
N LEU A 107 2.11 2.63 6.53
CA LEU A 107 0.65 2.80 6.53
C LEU A 107 0.19 3.98 7.39
N ASN A 108 0.93 4.32 8.45
CA ASN A 108 0.63 5.51 9.27
C ASN A 108 0.78 6.81 8.47
N THR A 109 1.54 6.76 7.37
CA THR A 109 1.72 7.89 6.46
C THR A 109 0.70 7.92 5.33
N LEU A 110 -0.07 6.84 5.12
CA LEU A 110 -1.01 6.71 4.01
C LEU A 110 -2.17 7.70 4.16
N THR A 111 -2.52 8.31 3.04
CA THR A 111 -3.68 9.19 2.93
C THR A 111 -4.55 8.81 1.74
N PHE A 112 -5.86 8.86 1.94
CA PHE A 112 -6.87 8.80 0.88
C PHE A 112 -7.52 10.18 0.77
N PHE A 113 -7.47 10.78 -0.42
CA PHE A 113 -7.99 12.14 -0.67
C PHE A 113 -7.52 13.15 0.38
N ASP A 114 -6.22 13.13 0.68
CA ASP A 114 -5.53 13.99 1.64
C ASP A 114 -5.92 13.76 3.11
N ARG A 115 -6.70 12.71 3.42
CA ARG A 115 -7.05 12.30 4.78
C ARG A 115 -6.26 11.07 5.20
N SER A 116 -5.70 11.11 6.41
CA SER A 116 -5.03 9.95 6.99
C SER A 116 -6.01 8.79 7.15
N VAL A 117 -5.59 7.59 6.74
CA VAL A 117 -6.41 6.37 6.89
C VAL A 117 -6.15 5.64 8.22
N GLY A 118 -5.11 6.05 8.97
CA GLY A 118 -4.82 5.59 10.33
C GLY A 118 -4.80 4.07 10.50
N SER A 119 -5.11 3.63 11.71
CA SER A 119 -5.18 2.21 12.10
C SER A 119 -6.60 1.66 12.18
N SER A 120 -7.62 2.47 11.90
CA SER A 120 -9.03 2.06 11.91
C SER A 120 -9.52 1.75 10.50
N PRO A 121 -10.52 0.87 10.33
CA PRO A 121 -11.12 0.64 9.03
C PRO A 121 -11.68 1.94 8.44
N VAL A 122 -11.39 2.18 7.17
CA VAL A 122 -11.95 3.28 6.40
C VAL A 122 -12.91 2.75 5.35
N TYR A 123 -13.82 3.59 4.88
CA TYR A 123 -14.84 3.21 3.91
C TYR A 123 -14.75 4.11 2.69
N VAL A 124 -14.74 3.52 1.49
CA VAL A 124 -14.63 4.25 0.23
C VAL A 124 -15.65 3.75 -0.79
N PHE A 125 -15.99 4.60 -1.77
CA PHE A 125 -16.80 4.18 -2.91
C PHE A 125 -15.96 3.47 -3.98
N PRO A 126 -16.54 2.52 -4.75
CA PRO A 126 -15.85 1.88 -5.87
C PRO A 126 -15.37 2.88 -6.93
N GLY A 127 -14.10 2.84 -7.31
CA GLY A 127 -13.50 3.65 -8.37
C GLY A 127 -12.11 4.19 -8.02
N PHE A 128 -11.79 5.37 -8.56
CA PHE A 128 -10.49 6.03 -8.33
C PHE A 128 -10.34 6.49 -6.88
N ILE A 129 -9.27 6.06 -6.23
CA ILE A 129 -8.88 6.54 -4.91
C ILE A 129 -7.58 7.33 -5.04
N ALA A 130 -7.61 8.61 -4.61
CA ALA A 130 -6.40 9.43 -4.57
C ALA A 130 -5.54 8.98 -3.38
N THR A 131 -4.49 8.20 -3.64
CA THR A 131 -3.55 7.76 -2.61
C THR A 131 -2.31 8.63 -2.56
N SER A 132 -1.87 9.02 -1.36
CA SER A 132 -0.61 9.74 -1.15
C SER A 132 0.01 9.37 0.20
N SER A 133 1.22 9.89 0.49
CA SER A 133 1.87 9.78 1.78
C SER A 133 2.07 11.16 2.41
N SER A 134 1.91 11.25 3.74
CA SER A 134 2.33 12.41 4.53
C SER A 134 3.86 12.49 4.71
N ASN A 135 4.59 11.43 4.38
CA ASN A 135 6.04 11.41 4.35
C ASN A 135 6.54 11.73 2.92
N PRO A 136 7.24 12.87 2.70
CA PRO A 136 7.68 13.28 1.36
C PRO A 136 8.70 12.32 0.74
N ASN A 137 9.32 11.45 1.54
CA ASN A 137 10.28 10.44 1.07
C ASN A 137 9.62 9.15 0.57
N LEU A 138 8.29 9.03 0.69
CA LEU A 138 7.52 7.88 0.25
C LEU A 138 6.59 8.24 -0.90
N SER A 139 6.52 7.35 -1.88
CA SER A 139 5.52 7.36 -2.94
C SER A 139 4.58 6.17 -2.75
N VAL A 140 3.28 6.40 -2.93
CA VAL A 140 2.23 5.41 -2.73
C VAL A 140 1.54 5.12 -4.05
N LYS A 141 1.36 3.84 -4.35
CA LYS A 141 0.59 3.38 -5.51
C LYS A 141 -0.38 2.27 -5.11
N MET A 142 -1.54 2.24 -5.75
CA MET A 142 -2.44 1.10 -5.67
C MET A 142 -2.05 0.05 -6.72
N LYS A 143 -1.80 -1.19 -6.28
CA LYS A 143 -1.56 -2.34 -7.15
C LYS A 143 -2.79 -2.71 -7.96
N LYS A 144 -3.96 -2.59 -7.32
CA LYS A 144 -5.27 -2.82 -7.92
C LYS A 144 -6.25 -1.74 -7.47
N PRO A 145 -7.12 -1.25 -8.38
CA PRO A 145 -8.18 -0.34 -8.00
C PRO A 145 -9.26 -1.06 -7.19
N PHE A 146 -9.89 -0.34 -6.28
CA PHE A 146 -11.07 -0.81 -5.56
C PHE A 146 -12.32 -0.60 -6.42
N LEU A 147 -12.77 -1.63 -7.12
CA LEU A 147 -13.95 -1.57 -8.01
C LEU A 147 -15.14 -2.33 -7.40
N LEU A 148 -16.11 -2.76 -8.21
CA LEU A 148 -17.34 -3.38 -7.71
C LEU A 148 -17.09 -4.76 -7.06
N ASP A 149 -16.04 -5.48 -7.47
CA ASP A 149 -15.65 -6.78 -6.90
C ASP A 149 -15.28 -6.66 -5.41
N ALA A 150 -14.73 -5.51 -5.00
CA ALA A 150 -14.42 -5.22 -3.61
C ALA A 150 -15.67 -5.06 -2.72
N LEU A 151 -16.86 -4.88 -3.30
CA LEU A 151 -18.14 -4.94 -2.57
C LEU A 151 -18.63 -6.38 -2.37
N ALA A 152 -18.23 -7.32 -3.25
CA ALA A 152 -18.62 -8.73 -3.16
C ALA A 152 -17.82 -9.48 -2.07
N SER A 153 -16.66 -8.94 -1.65
CA SER A 153 -15.84 -9.53 -0.60
C SER A 153 -16.50 -9.32 0.77
N ALA A 154 -17.04 -10.39 1.37
CA ALA A 154 -17.50 -10.39 2.76
C ALA A 154 -16.39 -10.02 3.77
N SER A 155 -15.14 -10.20 3.36
CA SER A 155 -13.91 -9.87 4.10
C SER A 155 -13.48 -8.40 3.99
N GLY A 156 -14.11 -7.61 3.11
CA GLY A 156 -13.64 -6.28 2.72
C GLY A 156 -12.43 -6.31 1.80
N SER A 157 -11.83 -5.13 1.58
CA SER A 157 -10.54 -4.95 0.90
C SER A 157 -9.42 -4.75 1.92
N TYR A 158 -8.19 -5.10 1.53
CA TYR A 158 -7.03 -5.05 2.42
C TYR A 158 -5.96 -4.08 1.92
N PHE A 159 -5.20 -3.48 2.83
CA PHE A 159 -4.09 -2.59 2.47
C PHE A 159 -2.90 -3.28 1.79
N ASN A 160 -2.91 -4.61 1.65
CA ASN A 160 -1.88 -5.35 0.90
C ASN A 160 -1.83 -4.97 -0.60
N ASP A 161 -2.91 -4.35 -1.11
CA ASP A 161 -3.00 -3.78 -2.45
C ASP A 161 -2.37 -2.37 -2.55
N VAL A 162 -1.82 -1.83 -1.46
CA VAL A 162 -1.04 -0.59 -1.46
C VAL A 162 0.45 -0.91 -1.52
N GLU A 163 1.15 -0.26 -2.43
CA GLU A 163 2.59 -0.35 -2.60
C GLU A 163 3.26 0.96 -2.16
N PHE A 164 4.25 0.84 -1.28
CA PHE A 164 5.11 1.95 -0.86
C PHE A 164 6.48 1.81 -1.52
N THR A 165 6.95 2.90 -2.11
CA THR A 165 8.27 3.01 -2.74
C THR A 165 8.94 4.30 -2.27
N LEU A 166 10.27 4.40 -2.40
CA LEU A 166 10.95 5.68 -2.18
C LEU A 166 10.58 6.66 -3.29
N SER A 167 10.19 7.87 -2.90
CA SER A 167 10.07 8.99 -3.84
C SER A 167 11.45 9.41 -4.36
N ASP A 168 11.49 10.24 -5.41
CA ASP A 168 12.75 10.75 -5.95
C ASP A 168 13.55 11.55 -4.90
N SER A 169 12.86 12.31 -4.04
CA SER A 169 13.48 12.99 -2.90
C SER A 169 14.04 11.99 -1.88
N GLY A 170 13.26 10.96 -1.54
CA GLY A 170 13.71 9.91 -0.63
C GLY A 170 14.93 9.15 -1.15
N GLN A 171 14.97 8.82 -2.44
CA GLN A 171 16.12 8.20 -3.08
C GLN A 171 17.36 9.12 -3.02
N SER A 172 17.18 10.41 -3.32
CA SER A 172 18.27 11.40 -3.26
C SER A 172 18.82 11.56 -1.84
N GLU A 173 17.97 11.62 -0.82
CA GLU A 173 18.38 11.75 0.58
C GLU A 173 19.16 10.52 1.06
N VAL A 174 18.68 9.31 0.74
CA VAL A 174 19.39 8.07 1.07
C VAL A 174 20.77 8.05 0.41
N MET A 175 20.86 8.38 -0.88
CA MET A 175 22.14 8.40 -1.60
C MET A 175 23.10 9.46 -1.04
N SER A 176 22.58 10.62 -0.64
CA SER A 176 23.36 11.68 0.02
C SER A 176 23.90 11.22 1.38
N ALA A 177 23.07 10.58 2.20
CA ALA A 177 23.46 10.06 3.51
C ALA A 177 24.54 8.98 3.40
N VAL A 178 24.39 8.04 2.46
CA VAL A 178 25.40 7.00 2.18
C VAL A 178 26.72 7.64 1.75
N SER A 179 26.67 8.63 0.84
CA SER A 179 27.85 9.34 0.38
C SER A 179 28.55 10.10 1.52
N ALA A 180 27.78 10.76 2.38
CA ALA A 180 28.30 11.47 3.55
C ALA A 180 28.96 10.52 4.56
N ALA A 181 28.35 9.36 4.81
CA ALA A 181 28.91 8.33 5.69
C ALA A 181 30.23 7.78 5.15
N LEU A 182 30.29 7.44 3.86
CA LEU A 182 31.52 6.98 3.20
C LEU A 182 32.62 8.05 3.24
N ALA A 183 32.26 9.32 3.00
CA ALA A 183 33.20 10.43 3.12
C ALA A 183 33.69 10.63 4.56
N GLY A 184 32.82 10.43 5.56
CA GLY A 184 33.18 10.41 6.97
C GLY A 184 34.17 9.29 7.31
N CYS A 185 33.91 8.07 6.83
CA CYS A 185 34.80 6.93 6.97
C CYS A 185 36.17 7.18 6.33
N ALA A 186 36.20 7.73 5.11
CA ALA A 186 37.44 8.04 4.40
C ALA A 186 38.30 9.10 5.11
N ARG A 187 37.68 10.06 5.80
CA ARG A 187 38.38 11.06 6.61
C ARG A 187 38.81 10.53 7.99
N SER A 188 38.28 9.39 8.42
CA SER A 188 38.61 8.82 9.72
C SER A 188 40.01 8.21 9.73
N THR A 189 40.77 8.46 10.81
CA THR A 189 42.13 7.95 10.98
C THR A 189 42.20 6.44 11.27
N GLY A 190 41.05 5.76 11.40
CA GLY A 190 40.96 4.31 11.61
C GLY A 190 41.52 3.50 10.45
N PHE A 191 41.35 3.98 9.21
CA PHE A 191 41.94 3.34 8.02
C PHE A 191 43.45 3.58 7.90
N ARG A 192 43.92 4.75 8.38
CA ARG A 192 45.33 5.17 8.26
C ARG A 192 46.26 4.43 9.23
N ARG A 193 45.75 3.85 10.33
CA ARG A 193 46.57 3.10 11.30
C ARG A 193 46.95 1.68 10.85
N ARG A 194 46.27 1.08 9.86
CA ARG A 194 46.58 -0.28 9.39
C ARG A 194 47.60 -0.32 8.24
N ALA A 195 47.70 0.74 7.45
CA ALA A 195 48.65 0.81 6.34
C ALA A 195 50.08 1.20 6.77
N VAL A 196 50.26 1.90 7.89
CA VAL A 196 51.58 2.44 8.32
C VAL A 196 52.39 1.44 9.15
N ARG A 197 51.87 0.25 9.49
CA ARG A 197 52.62 -0.76 10.28
C ARG A 197 53.46 -1.75 9.45
N ASN A 198 53.45 -1.68 8.13
CA ASN A 198 54.20 -2.63 7.29
C ASN A 198 55.39 -2.03 6.50
N THR A 199 55.76 -0.78 6.77
CA THR A 199 56.96 -0.18 6.20
C THR A 199 57.76 0.45 7.32
N LEU A 200 58.74 -0.29 7.84
CA LEU A 200 60.05 0.17 8.33
C LEU A 200 60.66 -0.91 9.23
N SER A 201 61.36 -1.87 8.63
CA SER A 201 62.64 -2.33 9.16
C SER A 201 63.34 -3.23 8.15
N THR A 202 64.24 -2.65 7.39
CA THR A 202 65.50 -3.29 7.02
C THR A 202 66.57 -2.21 7.19
N PRO A 203 67.72 -2.56 7.77
CA PRO A 203 68.78 -2.92 6.86
C PRO A 203 69.52 -4.21 7.23
N MET A 204 69.93 -4.86 6.16
CA MET A 204 70.93 -5.91 6.05
C MET A 204 72.21 -5.51 6.80
N LEU A 205 72.67 -6.35 7.71
CA LEU A 205 74.06 -6.38 8.17
C LEU A 205 74.52 -7.83 8.23
N LEU A 206 75.37 -8.15 7.27
CA LEU A 206 76.20 -9.35 7.17
C LEU A 206 77.23 -9.31 8.32
N THR A 207 77.30 -10.34 9.17
CA THR A 207 78.55 -10.98 9.67
C THR A 207 78.27 -11.95 10.84
N ASP A 208 78.48 -13.23 10.54
CA ASP A 208 79.31 -14.20 11.29
C ASP A 208 79.29 -14.22 12.83
N ARG A 209 78.77 -15.31 13.44
CA ARG A 209 79.44 -16.13 14.49
C ARG A 209 78.51 -17.21 15.07
N LEU A 210 78.76 -18.44 14.61
CA LEU A 210 78.82 -19.71 15.36
C LEU A 210 77.95 -19.87 16.62
N HIS A 211 76.89 -20.67 16.54
CA HIS A 211 76.39 -21.45 17.68
C HIS A 211 75.89 -22.82 17.21
N GLY A 212 76.80 -23.79 17.20
CA GLY A 212 76.52 -25.20 16.95
C GLY A 212 76.67 -26.03 18.21
N VAL A 213 75.52 -26.53 18.69
CA VAL A 213 75.32 -27.88 19.26
C VAL A 213 75.83 -28.16 20.69
N ARG A 214 74.87 -28.27 21.64
CA ARG A 214 74.97 -29.13 22.84
C ARG A 214 74.17 -30.43 22.62
N ARG A 215 74.86 -31.55 22.44
CA ARG A 215 74.51 -32.97 22.73
C ARG A 215 75.89 -33.67 22.73
N THR A 216 76.39 -34.40 23.73
CA THR A 216 75.86 -35.47 24.59
C THR A 216 76.93 -35.76 25.66
N ARG A 217 76.54 -36.15 26.88
CA ARG A 217 77.46 -36.59 27.95
C ARG A 217 77.71 -38.10 27.82
N ALA A 218 78.97 -38.50 27.94
CA ALA A 218 79.46 -39.88 27.90
C ALA A 218 79.13 -40.67 29.18
N ARG A 219 79.29 -42.00 29.08
CA ARG A 219 79.43 -42.95 30.20
C ARG A 219 80.56 -42.56 31.13
#